data_AF-A0A9D7EPK7-F1
#
_entry.id   AF-A0A9D7EPK7-F1
#
_cell.length_a   1.000
_cell.length_b   1.000
_cell.length_c   1.000
_cell.angle_alpha   90.00
_cell.angle_beta   90.00
_cell.angle_gamma   90.00
#
_symmetry.space_group_name_H-M   'P 1'
#
loop_
_entity.id
_entity.type
_entity.pdbx_description
1 polymer ?
#
loop_
_entity_poly.entity_id
_entity_poly.type
_entity_poly.pdbx_seq_one_letter_code
_entity_poly.pdbx_strand_id
1 'polypeptide(L)'
;MIDTGIDFTHPEFRRQNGHKIIALWDQLDSSRNNYGFEDGSVLGSVYTGAEINSRDCASHDFDGHGTMVASVAAGNTCGAAPDADLVVVKVDYFNFDEMMLAYGIDFIKKIAEERQQPYIISLSYLPKGGAKDGETGILAQILKGELDANLGGGLLKGIVAVAGNENYEEDNPCRDENNRMHVHKAGTASFELEIETTEDKPADDACILELWYPVENAYTVKLTSPSGTEFGPISPDARTLRQVSDDGFVMISNNRNRMEKWGAVRIILRDNDTLNSETGSAGNLRSGAWQVEMMGDSGVWHGYVTYLNPPELTKAISRKDHTNQFKIRSGGNVSDVVTVGSINNGVVSWRDLFGSTTDYTTCYDPAEISHFSSRGPTKAGVNKPDIYAEGAWIKVAASKDVMIQVNDPRRRKTLLRDEYFVMEEGTSFSAPRVAGAIALMVANDSDASLRHDRIKYILEQTAKRRGKGVGSYLCLDLKKALEMSTRY
;
A
#
# COMPACT_ATOMS: atom_id res chain seq x y z
N MET A 1 5.92 -12.14 -4.46
CA MET A 1 5.04 -11.18 -3.77
C MET A 1 5.61 -10.87 -2.40
N ILE A 2 5.39 -9.67 -1.88
CA ILE A 2 5.81 -9.26 -0.53
C ILE A 2 4.60 -8.67 0.18
N ASP A 3 4.11 -9.33 1.22
CA ASP A 3 2.80 -9.06 1.84
C ASP A 3 2.69 -9.66 3.26
N THR A 4 1.49 -9.92 3.78
CA THR A 4 1.25 -10.49 5.13
C THR A 4 1.51 -12.00 5.24
N GLY A 5 1.93 -12.64 4.15
CA GLY A 5 2.13 -14.08 4.04
C GLY A 5 1.15 -14.75 3.09
N ILE A 6 0.91 -16.03 3.31
CA ILE A 6 -0.03 -16.84 2.53
C ILE A 6 -0.50 -18.05 3.33
N ASP A 7 -1.79 -18.38 3.27
CA ASP A 7 -2.29 -19.69 3.67
C ASP A 7 -1.88 -20.72 2.61
N PHE A 8 -0.70 -21.30 2.79
CA PHE A 8 -0.16 -22.29 1.86
C PHE A 8 -1.04 -23.55 1.75
N THR A 9 -1.95 -23.79 2.70
CA THR A 9 -2.82 -24.98 2.69
C THR A 9 -4.05 -24.83 1.78
N HIS A 10 -4.33 -23.59 1.34
CA HIS A 10 -5.50 -23.23 0.53
C HIS A 10 -5.51 -23.92 -0.86
N PRO A 11 -6.66 -24.44 -1.35
CA PRO A 11 -6.75 -25.14 -2.64
C PRO A 11 -6.32 -24.30 -3.86
N GLU A 12 -6.48 -22.97 -3.81
CA GLU A 12 -6.05 -22.07 -4.90
C GLU A 12 -4.55 -22.15 -5.21
N PHE A 13 -3.72 -22.60 -4.25
CA PHE A 13 -2.27 -22.66 -4.39
C PHE A 13 -1.72 -24.08 -4.53
N ARG A 14 -2.60 -25.06 -4.78
CA ARG A 14 -2.20 -26.44 -5.06
C ARG A 14 -1.96 -26.69 -6.54
N ARG A 15 -1.07 -27.63 -6.83
CA ARG A 15 -0.87 -28.28 -8.12
C ARG A 15 -1.18 -29.77 -7.99
N GLN A 16 -1.28 -30.47 -9.11
CA GLN A 16 -1.49 -31.93 -9.12
C GLN A 16 -0.48 -32.68 -8.24
N ASN A 17 0.77 -32.21 -8.19
CA ASN A 17 1.88 -32.84 -7.47
C ASN A 17 2.56 -31.90 -6.44
N GLY A 18 1.78 -31.11 -5.68
CA GLY A 18 2.31 -30.26 -4.61
C GLY A 18 1.69 -28.88 -4.58
N HIS A 19 2.50 -27.86 -4.34
CA HIS A 19 2.12 -26.47 -4.21
C HIS A 19 2.73 -25.61 -5.33
N LYS A 20 2.09 -24.46 -5.60
CA LYS A 20 2.63 -23.41 -6.48
C LYS A 20 3.75 -22.62 -5.80
N ILE A 21 3.80 -22.66 -4.47
CA ILE A 21 4.75 -21.90 -3.66
C ILE A 21 6.09 -22.65 -3.67
N ILE A 22 7.09 -22.04 -4.32
CA ILE A 22 8.42 -22.62 -4.47
C ILE A 22 9.38 -22.17 -3.36
N ALA A 23 9.10 -21.04 -2.74
CA ALA A 23 9.81 -20.54 -1.56
C ALA A 23 8.92 -19.56 -0.79
N LEU A 24 9.00 -19.62 0.54
CA LEU A 24 8.35 -18.69 1.46
C LEU A 24 9.37 -18.21 2.49
N TRP A 25 9.48 -16.90 2.67
CA TRP A 25 10.25 -16.31 3.77
C TRP A 25 9.32 -15.58 4.73
N ASP A 26 9.24 -16.07 5.97
CA ASP A 26 8.54 -15.41 7.07
C ASP A 26 9.54 -14.62 7.91
N GLN A 27 9.61 -13.30 7.69
CA GLN A 27 10.53 -12.42 8.41
C GLN A 27 10.18 -12.24 9.89
N LEU A 28 8.97 -12.62 10.29
CA LEU A 28 8.48 -12.50 11.67
C LEU A 28 8.65 -13.80 12.46
N ASP A 29 8.89 -14.91 11.77
CA ASP A 29 9.11 -16.21 12.39
C ASP A 29 10.58 -16.42 12.73
N SER A 30 10.93 -16.25 14.00
CA SER A 30 12.30 -16.46 14.48
C SER A 30 12.62 -17.91 14.87
N SER A 31 11.74 -18.88 14.58
CA SER A 31 11.93 -20.27 15.04
C SER A 31 13.10 -20.98 14.36
N ARG A 32 13.37 -20.68 13.08
CA ARG A 32 14.51 -21.24 12.34
C ARG A 32 15.66 -20.26 12.19
N ASN A 33 15.37 -18.97 12.00
CA ASN A 33 16.38 -17.92 11.76
C ASN A 33 17.47 -18.39 10.77
N ASN A 34 17.02 -18.95 9.63
CA ASN A 34 17.86 -19.68 8.68
C ASN A 34 18.15 -18.90 7.38
N TYR A 35 17.68 -17.66 7.26
CA TYR A 35 18.13 -16.76 6.20
C TYR A 35 19.28 -15.88 6.73
N GLY A 36 20.48 -16.11 6.20
CA GLY A 36 21.69 -15.38 6.61
C GLY A 36 22.07 -14.28 5.62
N PHE A 37 22.64 -13.20 6.15
CA PHE A 37 23.26 -12.12 5.39
C PHE A 37 24.79 -12.24 5.40
N GLU A 38 25.46 -11.50 4.53
CA GLU A 38 26.93 -11.52 4.39
C GLU A 38 27.67 -11.08 5.66
N ASP A 39 27.04 -10.23 6.48
CA ASP A 39 27.58 -9.78 7.77
C ASP A 39 27.41 -10.82 8.90
N GLY A 40 26.84 -11.98 8.60
CA GLY A 40 26.59 -13.07 9.55
C GLY A 40 25.31 -12.90 10.38
N SER A 41 24.56 -11.82 10.19
CA SER A 41 23.22 -11.69 10.79
C SER A 41 22.23 -12.67 10.16
N VAL A 42 21.17 -13.01 10.89
CA VAL A 42 20.09 -13.89 10.43
C VAL A 42 18.73 -13.25 10.66
N LEU A 43 17.77 -13.53 9.78
CA LEU A 43 16.43 -12.98 9.88
C LEU A 43 15.37 -13.99 9.41
N GLY A 44 14.47 -14.37 10.31
CA GLY A 44 13.25 -15.08 9.95
C GLY A 44 13.46 -16.53 9.48
N SER A 45 12.37 -17.17 9.11
CA SER A 45 12.35 -18.57 8.66
C SER A 45 12.04 -18.64 7.16
N VAL A 46 12.96 -19.23 6.40
CA VAL A 46 12.76 -19.62 5.01
C VAL A 46 12.33 -21.08 4.94
N TYR A 47 11.30 -21.30 4.13
CA TYR A 47 10.70 -22.59 3.82
C TYR A 47 10.80 -22.83 2.31
N THR A 48 11.41 -23.94 1.94
CA THR A 48 11.52 -24.41 0.55
C THR A 48 10.20 -25.00 0.07
N GLY A 49 10.00 -25.07 -1.24
CA GLY A 49 8.84 -25.75 -1.82
C GLY A 49 8.70 -27.21 -1.37
N ALA A 50 9.81 -27.92 -1.09
CA ALA A 50 9.78 -29.29 -0.58
C ALA A 50 9.19 -29.36 0.84
N GLU A 51 9.61 -28.46 1.73
CA GLU A 51 9.10 -28.36 3.10
C GLU A 51 7.64 -27.94 3.13
N ILE A 52 7.24 -27.00 2.26
CA ILE A 52 5.83 -26.60 2.10
C ILE A 52 4.99 -27.80 1.63
N ASN A 53 5.48 -28.56 0.64
CA ASN A 53 4.81 -29.77 0.15
C ASN A 53 4.66 -30.87 1.22
N SER A 54 5.65 -31.01 2.11
CA SER A 54 5.59 -31.96 3.23
C SER A 54 4.85 -31.43 4.46
N ARG A 55 4.31 -30.20 4.39
CA ARG A 55 3.67 -29.47 5.49
C ARG A 55 4.59 -29.18 6.68
N ASP A 56 5.89 -29.13 6.44
CA ASP A 56 6.88 -28.61 7.37
C ASP A 56 7.04 -27.09 7.20
N CYS A 57 5.94 -26.37 7.41
CA CYS A 57 5.89 -24.91 7.32
C CYS A 57 5.05 -24.37 8.47
N ALA A 58 5.65 -23.55 9.33
CA ALA A 58 4.97 -22.93 10.47
C ALA A 58 4.46 -21.50 10.17
N SER A 59 4.61 -21.01 8.94
CA SER A 59 4.12 -19.70 8.57
C SER A 59 2.59 -19.69 8.42
N HIS A 60 1.98 -18.64 8.95
CA HIS A 60 0.54 -18.39 8.95
C HIS A 60 0.24 -16.98 8.43
N ASP A 61 -0.92 -16.82 7.81
CA ASP A 61 -1.42 -15.53 7.33
C ASP A 61 -2.67 -15.13 8.13
N PHE A 62 -2.44 -14.58 9.32
CA PHE A 62 -3.49 -14.15 10.26
C PHE A 62 -4.22 -12.88 9.81
N ASP A 63 -3.59 -12.06 8.98
CA ASP A 63 -4.23 -10.90 8.39
C ASP A 63 -5.08 -11.29 7.16
N GLY A 64 -4.55 -12.19 6.33
CA GLY A 64 -5.20 -12.74 5.15
C GLY A 64 -5.00 -11.93 3.87
N HIS A 65 -4.55 -10.68 3.94
CA HIS A 65 -4.37 -9.84 2.77
C HIS A 65 -3.42 -10.48 1.74
N GLY A 66 -2.31 -11.09 2.17
CA GLY A 66 -1.38 -11.79 1.31
C GLY A 66 -2.00 -13.01 0.60
N THR A 67 -2.81 -13.81 1.29
CA THR A 67 -3.60 -14.90 0.69
C THR A 67 -4.54 -14.38 -0.40
N MET A 68 -5.24 -13.29 -0.12
CA MET A 68 -6.16 -12.66 -1.08
C MET A 68 -5.40 -12.16 -2.32
N VAL A 69 -4.30 -11.40 -2.11
CA VAL A 69 -3.43 -10.87 -3.16
C VAL A 69 -2.84 -11.97 -4.04
N ALA A 70 -2.32 -13.04 -3.42
CA ALA A 70 -1.76 -14.19 -4.12
C ALA A 70 -2.77 -14.87 -5.04
N SER A 71 -4.03 -14.98 -4.58
CA SER A 71 -5.11 -15.62 -5.35
C SER A 71 -5.43 -14.85 -6.62
N VAL A 72 -5.38 -13.52 -6.60
CA VAL A 72 -5.64 -12.69 -7.79
C VAL A 72 -4.50 -12.80 -8.81
N ALA A 73 -3.25 -12.93 -8.35
CA ALA A 73 -2.12 -13.13 -9.24
C ALA A 73 -2.10 -14.54 -9.86
N ALA A 74 -2.20 -15.58 -9.04
CA ALA A 74 -1.89 -16.96 -9.45
C ALA A 74 -2.79 -18.04 -8.81
N GLY A 75 -3.96 -17.69 -8.28
CA GLY A 75 -4.97 -18.66 -7.84
C GLY A 75 -5.44 -19.58 -8.98
N ASN A 76 -5.78 -20.83 -8.65
CA ASN A 76 -6.30 -21.81 -9.62
C ASN A 76 -7.58 -21.37 -10.34
N THR A 77 -8.47 -20.66 -9.65
CA THR A 77 -9.79 -20.29 -10.20
C THR A 77 -9.95 -18.79 -10.43
N CYS A 78 -9.31 -17.94 -9.63
CA CYS A 78 -9.44 -16.47 -9.74
C CYS A 78 -8.16 -15.75 -10.20
N GLY A 79 -7.06 -16.49 -10.38
CA GLY A 79 -5.75 -15.95 -10.73
C GLY A 79 -5.62 -15.55 -12.20
N ALA A 80 -4.90 -14.45 -12.45
CA ALA A 80 -4.56 -14.02 -13.81
C ALA A 80 -3.53 -14.97 -14.47
N ALA A 81 -2.59 -15.53 -13.71
CA ALA A 81 -1.58 -16.49 -14.18
C ALA A 81 -1.60 -17.77 -13.31
N PRO A 82 -2.60 -18.65 -13.49
CA PRO A 82 -2.81 -19.81 -12.61
C PRO A 82 -1.62 -20.78 -12.59
N ASP A 83 -0.82 -20.87 -13.65
CA ASP A 83 0.30 -21.82 -13.67
C ASP A 83 1.61 -21.22 -13.13
N ALA A 84 1.64 -19.94 -12.74
CA ALA A 84 2.85 -19.30 -12.23
C ALA A 84 3.36 -19.92 -10.92
N ASP A 85 4.69 -20.00 -10.78
CA ASP A 85 5.36 -20.27 -9.50
C ASP A 85 5.20 -19.04 -8.57
N LEU A 86 5.06 -19.27 -7.26
CA LEU A 86 4.97 -18.23 -6.24
C LEU A 86 6.19 -18.23 -5.33
N VAL A 87 6.86 -17.08 -5.23
CA VAL A 87 7.78 -16.75 -4.13
C VAL A 87 7.07 -15.76 -3.22
N VAL A 88 6.98 -16.08 -1.93
CA VAL A 88 6.24 -15.29 -0.94
C VAL A 88 7.20 -14.78 0.13
N VAL A 89 7.16 -13.48 0.40
CA VAL A 89 7.83 -12.87 1.55
C VAL A 89 6.78 -12.27 2.45
N LYS A 90 6.75 -12.71 3.70
CA LYS A 90 5.89 -12.17 4.75
C LYS A 90 6.65 -11.12 5.54
N VAL A 91 6.07 -9.93 5.65
CA VAL A 91 6.58 -8.77 6.38
C VAL A 91 5.60 -8.34 7.47
N ASP A 92 6.05 -7.49 8.40
CA ASP A 92 5.12 -6.83 9.34
C ASP A 92 4.32 -5.75 8.60
N TYR A 93 3.04 -6.04 8.38
CA TYR A 93 2.13 -5.14 7.68
C TYR A 93 1.64 -3.97 8.56
N PHE A 94 1.74 -4.08 9.89
CA PHE A 94 1.32 -3.01 10.79
C PHE A 94 2.49 -2.09 11.15
N ASN A 95 3.71 -2.61 11.11
CA ASN A 95 4.95 -1.86 11.32
C ASN A 95 5.80 -1.83 10.04
N PHE A 96 5.39 -1.01 9.06
CA PHE A 96 6.11 -0.87 7.79
C PHE A 96 7.58 -0.52 8.04
N ASP A 97 8.49 -1.33 7.50
CA ASP A 97 9.91 -1.03 7.40
C ASP A 97 10.37 -1.17 5.94
N GLU A 98 10.87 -0.07 5.35
CA GLU A 98 11.39 -0.06 3.97
C GLU A 98 12.57 -1.01 3.79
N MET A 99 13.35 -1.27 4.85
CA MET A 99 14.46 -2.24 4.81
C MET A 99 13.97 -3.68 4.71
N MET A 100 12.89 -4.02 5.41
CA MET A 100 12.30 -5.36 5.34
C MET A 100 11.76 -5.66 3.94
N LEU A 101 11.16 -4.65 3.30
CA LEU A 101 10.75 -4.73 1.91
C LEU A 101 11.95 -4.88 0.96
N ALA A 102 13.04 -4.14 1.20
CA ALA A 102 14.29 -4.23 0.44
C ALA A 102 14.86 -5.65 0.46
N TYR A 103 14.97 -6.25 1.64
CA TYR A 103 15.47 -7.62 1.77
C TYR A 103 14.54 -8.62 1.08
N GLY A 104 13.22 -8.41 1.14
CA GLY A 104 12.26 -9.25 0.42
C GLY A 104 12.44 -9.21 -1.10
N ILE A 105 12.76 -8.04 -1.67
CA ILE A 105 13.06 -7.89 -3.11
C ILE A 105 14.32 -8.69 -3.46
N ASP A 106 15.40 -8.56 -2.67
CA ASP A 106 16.65 -9.29 -2.87
C ASP A 106 16.45 -10.81 -2.75
N PHE A 107 15.65 -11.28 -1.80
CA PHE A 107 15.30 -12.69 -1.65
C PHE A 107 14.60 -13.24 -2.91
N ILE A 108 13.59 -12.53 -3.43
CA ILE A 108 12.89 -12.96 -4.66
C ILE A 108 13.86 -13.04 -5.83
N LYS A 109 14.73 -12.04 -5.98
CA LYS A 109 15.76 -12.02 -7.01
C LYS A 109 16.70 -13.21 -6.91
N LYS A 110 17.22 -13.52 -5.72
CA LYS A 110 18.10 -14.68 -5.48
C LYS A 110 17.45 -16.00 -5.89
N ILE A 111 16.21 -16.23 -5.47
CA ILE A 111 15.45 -17.43 -5.86
C ILE A 111 15.25 -17.51 -7.38
N ALA A 112 14.96 -16.38 -8.02
CA ALA A 112 14.80 -16.31 -9.48
C ALA A 112 16.12 -16.59 -10.23
N GLU A 113 17.23 -16.03 -9.75
CA GLU A 113 18.58 -16.25 -10.29
C GLU A 113 19.03 -17.70 -10.12
N GLU A 114 18.83 -18.31 -8.94
CA GLU A 114 19.12 -19.72 -8.71
C GLU A 114 18.35 -20.66 -9.65
N ARG A 115 17.14 -20.25 -10.05
CA ARG A 115 16.26 -21.02 -10.94
C ARG A 115 16.39 -20.64 -12.40
N GLN A 116 17.12 -19.57 -12.72
CA GLN A 116 17.21 -18.98 -14.05
C GLN A 116 15.82 -18.68 -14.65
N GLN A 117 14.91 -18.12 -13.85
CA GLN A 117 13.54 -17.83 -14.25
C GLN A 117 13.22 -16.33 -14.20
N PRO A 118 12.45 -15.78 -15.15
CA PRO A 118 11.89 -14.44 -15.02
C PRO A 118 11.07 -14.27 -13.74
N TYR A 119 11.04 -13.07 -13.18
CA TYR A 119 10.26 -12.78 -11.96
C TYR A 119 9.51 -11.45 -12.03
N ILE A 120 8.28 -11.47 -11.54
CA ILE A 120 7.45 -10.26 -11.39
C ILE A 120 7.20 -10.02 -9.91
N ILE A 121 7.65 -8.88 -9.40
CA ILE A 121 7.42 -8.46 -8.02
C ILE A 121 6.11 -7.67 -7.98
N SER A 122 5.10 -8.23 -7.31
CA SER A 122 3.87 -7.52 -6.95
C SER A 122 4.00 -6.90 -5.57
N LEU A 123 3.87 -5.57 -5.49
CA LEU A 123 3.93 -4.75 -4.29
C LEU A 123 2.54 -4.21 -3.98
N SER A 124 1.79 -4.97 -3.17
CA SER A 124 0.44 -4.59 -2.72
C SER A 124 0.43 -3.83 -1.38
N TYR A 125 1.61 -3.67 -0.79
CA TYR A 125 1.82 -2.95 0.46
C TYR A 125 2.96 -1.94 0.29
N LEU A 126 2.67 -0.65 0.50
CA LEU A 126 3.60 0.44 0.25
C LEU A 126 3.37 1.61 1.24
N PRO A 127 4.38 2.43 1.54
CA PRO A 127 4.24 3.55 2.46
C PRO A 127 3.27 4.62 1.95
N LYS A 128 2.45 5.11 2.87
CA LYS A 128 1.53 6.24 2.64
C LYS A 128 2.24 7.59 2.72
N GLY A 129 3.28 7.68 3.54
CA GLY A 129 4.13 8.87 3.71
C GLY A 129 5.25 8.98 2.69
N GLY A 130 6.24 9.83 2.98
CA GLY A 130 7.40 10.06 2.14
C GLY A 130 7.27 11.25 1.18
N ALA A 131 8.38 11.60 0.51
CA ALA A 131 8.46 12.79 -0.34
C ALA A 131 7.53 12.77 -1.57
N LYS A 132 7.06 11.60 -2.01
CA LYS A 132 6.15 11.42 -3.17
C LYS A 132 6.67 11.93 -4.53
N ASP A 133 7.96 12.14 -4.70
CA ASP A 133 8.57 12.57 -5.97
C ASP A 133 8.98 11.41 -6.90
N GLY A 134 9.09 10.19 -6.37
CA GLY A 134 9.49 8.99 -7.10
C GLY A 134 11.01 8.77 -7.15
N GLU A 135 11.77 9.61 -6.44
CA GLU A 135 13.24 9.67 -6.49
C GLU A 135 13.85 9.63 -5.09
N THR A 136 13.18 10.22 -4.11
CA THR A 136 13.66 10.34 -2.73
C THR A 136 13.15 9.19 -1.87
N GLY A 137 14.01 8.68 -0.98
CA GLY A 137 13.74 7.55 -0.10
C GLY A 137 14.53 6.30 -0.49
N ILE A 138 14.71 5.38 0.46
CA ILE A 138 15.48 4.16 0.21
C ILE A 138 14.72 3.21 -0.70
N LEU A 139 13.40 3.08 -0.52
CA LEU A 139 12.57 2.25 -1.39
C LEU A 139 12.61 2.71 -2.85
N ALA A 140 12.50 4.02 -3.12
CA ALA A 140 12.57 4.53 -4.49
C ALA A 140 13.91 4.16 -5.16
N GLN A 141 15.02 4.32 -4.44
CA GLN A 141 16.35 3.98 -4.95
C GLN A 141 16.52 2.48 -5.20
N ILE A 142 15.99 1.62 -4.32
CA ILE A 142 16.02 0.16 -4.50
C ILE A 142 15.23 -0.26 -5.73
N LEU A 143 14.00 0.25 -5.90
CA LEU A 143 13.16 -0.11 -7.04
C LEU A 143 13.78 0.34 -8.36
N LYS A 144 14.38 1.54 -8.39
CA LYS A 144 15.12 2.03 -9.56
C LYS A 144 16.36 1.17 -9.82
N GLY A 145 17.19 0.92 -8.82
CA GLY A 145 18.37 0.07 -8.96
C GLY A 145 18.04 -1.35 -9.44
N GLU A 146 16.93 -1.91 -8.95
CA GLU A 146 16.44 -3.20 -9.39
C GLU A 146 16.02 -3.18 -10.86
N LEU A 147 15.36 -2.13 -11.34
CA LEU A 147 14.95 -2.01 -12.74
C LEU A 147 16.10 -1.60 -13.69
N ASP A 148 17.02 -0.76 -13.23
CA ASP A 148 18.16 -0.21 -13.98
C ASP A 148 19.28 -1.23 -14.22
N ALA A 149 19.44 -2.22 -13.33
CA ALA A 149 20.51 -3.21 -13.36
C ALA A 149 20.56 -4.11 -14.63
N ASN A 150 19.73 -3.84 -15.65
CA ASN A 150 19.67 -4.60 -16.90
C ASN A 150 20.12 -3.84 -18.16
N LEU A 151 20.94 -2.80 -18.07
CA LEU A 151 21.64 -2.29 -19.27
C LEU A 151 22.67 -3.29 -19.87
N GLY A 152 22.90 -4.48 -19.26
CA GLY A 152 23.97 -5.41 -19.65
C GLY A 152 23.64 -6.92 -19.76
N GLY A 153 22.37 -7.35 -19.72
CA GLY A 153 21.97 -8.78 -19.81
C GLY A 153 21.73 -9.43 -18.45
N GLY A 154 20.61 -10.14 -18.32
CA GLY A 154 20.11 -10.74 -17.08
C GLY A 154 18.69 -11.27 -17.26
N LEU A 155 18.12 -11.91 -16.22
CA LEU A 155 16.74 -12.40 -16.26
C LEU A 155 15.75 -11.24 -16.47
N LEU A 156 14.66 -11.54 -17.17
CA LEU A 156 13.53 -10.60 -17.25
C LEU A 156 12.95 -10.42 -15.86
N LYS A 157 12.79 -9.15 -15.49
CA LYS A 157 12.18 -8.73 -14.23
C LYS A 157 11.12 -7.69 -14.48
N GLY A 158 10.09 -7.69 -13.65
CA GLY A 158 9.07 -6.66 -13.64
C GLY A 158 8.66 -6.29 -12.23
N ILE A 159 8.29 -5.03 -12.03
CA ILE A 159 7.76 -4.54 -10.76
C ILE A 159 6.40 -3.88 -10.99
N VAL A 160 5.39 -4.37 -10.27
CA VAL A 160 4.03 -3.83 -10.26
C VAL A 160 3.69 -3.36 -8.86
N ALA A 161 3.21 -2.13 -8.75
CA ALA A 161 2.89 -1.49 -7.48
C ALA A 161 1.46 -0.96 -7.46
N VAL A 162 0.87 -0.93 -6.27
CA VAL A 162 -0.42 -0.29 -6.04
C VAL A 162 -0.33 1.23 -6.12
N ALA A 163 -1.36 1.86 -6.66
CA ALA A 163 -1.53 3.31 -6.56
C ALA A 163 -1.79 3.76 -5.12
N GLY A 164 -2.53 2.96 -4.34
CA GLY A 164 -2.98 3.30 -2.99
C GLY A 164 -4.48 3.53 -2.89
N ASN A 165 -5.01 3.49 -1.66
CA ASN A 165 -6.44 3.58 -1.36
C ASN A 165 -6.79 4.86 -0.58
N GLU A 166 -6.04 5.95 -0.81
CA GLU A 166 -6.11 7.19 -0.04
C GLU A 166 -7.07 8.24 -0.63
N ASN A 167 -7.80 7.94 -1.72
CA ASN A 167 -8.70 8.91 -2.37
C ASN A 167 -10.02 9.04 -1.61
N TYR A 168 -10.50 10.27 -1.37
CA TYR A 168 -11.74 10.55 -0.63
C TYR A 168 -12.78 11.22 -1.51
N GLU A 169 -13.92 10.57 -1.73
CA GLU A 169 -15.05 11.12 -2.48
C GLU A 169 -16.21 11.38 -1.52
N GLU A 170 -16.41 12.64 -1.14
CA GLU A 170 -17.38 13.06 -0.13
C GLU A 170 -18.82 12.61 -0.46
N ASP A 171 -19.19 12.69 -1.74
CA ASP A 171 -20.52 12.33 -2.23
C ASP A 171 -20.74 10.81 -2.38
N ASN A 172 -19.68 9.98 -2.26
CA ASN A 172 -19.84 8.53 -2.38
C ASN A 172 -20.40 7.94 -1.07
N PRO A 173 -21.54 7.22 -1.09
CA PRO A 173 -22.16 6.68 0.11
C PRO A 173 -21.39 5.49 0.73
N CYS A 174 -20.45 4.91 -0.01
CA CYS A 174 -19.55 3.85 0.48
C CYS A 174 -18.13 4.34 0.74
N ARG A 175 -17.89 5.66 0.75
CA ARG A 175 -16.59 6.21 1.10
C ARG A 175 -16.14 5.66 2.45
N ASP A 176 -14.86 5.33 2.53
CA ASP A 176 -14.22 5.15 3.83
C ASP A 176 -14.25 6.50 4.56
N GLU A 177 -14.77 6.55 5.79
CA GLU A 177 -14.73 7.77 6.60
C GLU A 177 -13.38 7.94 7.28
N ASN A 178 -12.57 6.88 7.37
CA ASN A 178 -11.21 6.93 7.92
C ASN A 178 -10.20 7.43 6.87
N ASN A 179 -10.71 8.02 5.79
CA ASN A 179 -9.93 8.29 4.60
C ASN A 179 -8.83 9.29 4.87
N ARG A 180 -7.69 8.99 4.26
CA ARG A 180 -6.41 9.56 4.63
C ARG A 180 -6.25 10.88 3.90
N MET A 181 -6.32 11.95 4.68
CA MET A 181 -6.25 13.32 4.20
C MET A 181 -4.92 13.63 3.49
N HIS A 182 -5.00 14.43 2.41
CA HIS A 182 -3.87 15.11 1.80
C HIS A 182 -4.22 16.58 1.57
N VAL A 183 -3.35 17.50 1.99
CA VAL A 183 -3.45 18.94 1.74
C VAL A 183 -2.34 19.38 0.78
N HIS A 184 -2.66 20.27 -0.14
CA HIS A 184 -1.71 20.88 -1.08
C HIS A 184 -1.88 22.39 -1.04
N LYS A 185 -0.91 23.10 -0.47
CA LYS A 185 -0.97 24.56 -0.23
C LYS A 185 0.36 25.20 -0.62
N ALA A 186 0.37 26.52 -0.67
CA ALA A 186 1.56 27.31 -0.94
C ALA A 186 1.66 28.45 0.05
N GLY A 187 2.90 28.86 0.31
CA GLY A 187 3.19 29.97 1.19
C GLY A 187 2.83 29.73 2.65
N THR A 188 2.71 30.83 3.39
CA THR A 188 2.14 30.81 4.73
C THR A 188 0.65 30.50 4.65
N ALA A 189 0.26 29.34 5.17
CA ALA A 189 -1.12 28.88 5.14
C ALA A 189 -1.41 27.89 6.26
N SER A 190 -2.68 27.71 6.55
CA SER A 190 -3.18 26.82 7.59
C SER A 190 -4.25 25.88 7.06
N PHE A 191 -4.50 24.79 7.77
CA PHE A 191 -5.62 23.88 7.51
C PHE A 191 -6.10 23.24 8.82
N GLU A 192 -7.37 22.87 8.82
CA GLU A 192 -8.00 22.13 9.90
C GLU A 192 -7.87 20.63 9.65
N LEU A 193 -7.42 19.91 10.67
CA LEU A 193 -7.39 18.45 10.76
C LEU A 193 -8.41 18.03 11.83
N GLU A 194 -9.58 17.57 11.36
CA GLU A 194 -10.59 16.98 12.23
C GLU A 194 -10.14 15.59 12.63
N ILE A 195 -9.97 15.37 13.94
CA ILE A 195 -9.66 14.06 14.51
C ILE A 195 -10.91 13.52 15.19
N GLU A 196 -11.28 12.28 14.88
CA GLU A 196 -12.31 11.56 15.60
C GLU A 196 -11.66 10.32 16.22
N THR A 197 -11.77 10.19 17.54
CA THR A 197 -11.34 9.05 18.35
C THR A 197 -12.55 8.39 18.99
N THR A 198 -12.44 7.12 19.38
CA THR A 198 -13.51 6.46 20.14
C THR A 198 -13.23 6.61 21.63
N GLU A 199 -14.02 7.43 22.32
CA GLU A 199 -14.01 7.47 23.78
C GLU A 199 -14.32 6.05 24.31
N ASP A 200 -13.56 5.58 25.32
CA ASP A 200 -13.75 4.33 26.08
C ASP A 200 -13.12 3.01 25.61
N LYS A 201 -11.92 3.00 25.01
CA LYS A 201 -11.14 1.74 24.92
C LYS A 201 -9.69 1.92 25.36
N PRO A 202 -9.03 0.85 25.86
CA PRO A 202 -7.58 0.83 26.12
C PRO A 202 -6.77 0.79 24.81
N ALA A 203 -7.23 1.46 23.76
CA ALA A 203 -6.57 1.50 22.47
C ALA A 203 -5.76 2.79 22.39
N ASP A 204 -4.45 2.67 22.18
CA ASP A 204 -3.53 3.79 22.00
C ASP A 204 -3.89 4.58 20.73
N ASP A 205 -4.86 5.49 20.81
CA ASP A 205 -5.28 6.31 19.67
C ASP A 205 -4.08 7.12 19.17
N ALA A 206 -3.79 7.07 17.88
CA ALA A 206 -2.67 7.79 17.30
C ALA A 206 -2.94 8.26 15.86
N CYS A 207 -2.42 9.44 15.54
CA CYS A 207 -2.38 10.02 14.21
C CYS A 207 -0.97 10.56 13.92
N ILE A 208 -0.41 10.21 12.76
CA ILE A 208 0.84 10.79 12.26
C ILE A 208 0.55 11.55 10.97
N LEU A 209 0.98 12.81 10.96
CA LEU A 209 0.94 13.71 9.83
C LEU A 209 2.37 14.04 9.39
N GLU A 210 2.63 13.96 8.09
CA GLU A 210 3.88 14.40 7.48
C GLU A 210 3.62 15.57 6.52
N LEU A 211 4.32 16.68 6.71
CA LEU A 211 4.31 17.84 5.80
C LEU A 211 5.65 17.93 5.09
N TRP A 212 5.63 17.99 3.76
CA TRP A 212 6.81 17.95 2.90
C TRP A 212 6.88 19.23 2.06
N TYR A 213 8.05 19.86 2.02
CA TYR A 213 8.31 21.10 1.28
C TYR A 213 9.70 21.06 0.61
N PRO A 214 9.92 21.73 -0.54
CA PRO A 214 11.23 21.75 -1.18
C PRO A 214 12.28 22.34 -0.25
N VAL A 215 13.46 21.70 -0.18
CA VAL A 215 14.50 22.02 0.82
C VAL A 215 14.96 23.47 0.77
N GLU A 216 14.85 24.15 -0.37
CA GLU A 216 15.23 25.56 -0.51
C GLU A 216 14.35 26.48 0.33
N ASN A 217 13.12 26.07 0.62
CA ASN A 217 12.19 26.80 1.49
C ASN A 217 12.45 26.49 2.97
N ALA A 218 12.00 27.39 3.84
CA ALA A 218 11.98 27.25 5.29
C ALA A 218 10.59 27.59 5.82
N TYR A 219 9.99 26.62 6.51
CA TYR A 219 8.70 26.77 7.16
C TYR A 219 8.82 26.49 8.66
N THR A 220 8.27 27.37 9.46
CA THR A 220 8.01 27.19 10.89
C THR A 220 6.60 26.66 11.07
N VAL A 221 6.42 25.61 11.86
CA VAL A 221 5.11 24.98 12.10
C VAL A 221 4.57 25.34 13.49
N LYS A 222 3.28 25.61 13.60
CA LYS A 222 2.56 25.69 14.87
C LYS A 222 1.31 24.81 14.78
N LEU A 223 0.97 24.16 15.89
CA LEU A 223 -0.25 23.36 16.02
C LEU A 223 -1.08 23.93 17.17
N THR A 224 -2.39 24.03 16.99
CA THR A 224 -3.35 24.39 18.04
C THR A 224 -4.37 23.28 18.20
N SER A 225 -4.57 22.80 19.42
CA SER A 225 -5.54 21.75 19.73
C SER A 225 -6.99 22.26 19.79
N PRO A 226 -7.99 21.35 19.86
CA PRO A 226 -9.39 21.74 20.00
C PRO A 226 -9.70 22.55 21.28
N SER A 227 -8.90 22.40 22.35
CA SER A 227 -9.07 23.20 23.58
C SER A 227 -8.37 24.56 23.51
N GLY A 228 -7.61 24.84 22.44
CA GLY A 228 -6.85 26.06 22.27
C GLY A 228 -5.40 25.98 22.77
N THR A 229 -4.91 24.81 23.19
CA THR A 229 -3.50 24.62 23.55
C THR A 229 -2.61 24.78 22.31
N GLU A 230 -1.63 25.67 22.38
CA GLU A 230 -0.65 25.87 21.30
C GLU A 230 0.61 25.01 21.52
N PHE A 231 1.12 24.44 20.44
CA PHE A 231 2.35 23.65 20.38
C PHE A 231 3.29 24.24 19.31
N GLY A 232 4.51 24.58 19.73
CA GLY A 232 5.45 25.33 18.91
C GLY A 232 5.38 26.84 19.17
N PRO A 233 5.82 27.69 18.23
CA PRO A 233 6.26 27.36 16.88
C PRO A 233 7.59 26.58 16.80
N ILE A 234 7.72 25.69 15.82
CA ILE A 234 8.91 24.87 15.57
C ILE A 234 9.50 25.21 14.20
N SER A 235 10.59 25.98 14.20
CA SER A 235 11.36 26.31 13.00
C SER A 235 12.20 25.12 12.51
N PRO A 236 12.68 25.14 11.25
CA PRO A 236 13.62 24.13 10.78
C PRO A 236 14.86 24.09 11.69
N ASP A 237 15.36 22.88 11.95
CA ASP A 237 16.54 22.61 12.78
C ASP A 237 16.37 22.91 14.29
N ALA A 238 15.17 23.34 14.71
CA ALA A 238 14.84 23.41 16.12
C ALA A 238 14.80 22.00 16.75
N ARG A 239 15.02 21.93 18.06
CA ARG A 239 14.84 20.66 18.79
C ARG A 239 13.39 20.18 18.66
N THR A 240 13.22 18.88 18.47
CA THR A 240 11.91 18.23 18.48
C THR A 240 11.13 18.60 19.73
N LEU A 241 9.92 19.13 19.54
CA LEU A 241 8.97 19.36 20.62
C LEU A 241 8.35 18.03 21.04
N ARG A 242 8.25 17.80 22.35
CA ARG A 242 7.47 16.71 22.96
C ARG A 242 6.72 17.30 24.14
N GLN A 243 5.39 17.24 24.10
CA GLN A 243 4.55 17.87 25.11
C GLN A 243 3.33 17.00 25.39
N VAL A 244 3.01 16.86 26.67
CA VAL A 244 1.77 16.26 27.16
C VAL A 244 0.84 17.38 27.59
N SER A 245 -0.45 17.21 27.31
CA SER A 245 -1.52 18.14 27.70
C SER A 245 -2.83 17.38 27.95
N ASP A 246 -3.87 18.10 28.34
CA ASP A 246 -5.24 17.57 28.40
C ASP A 246 -5.81 17.17 27.03
N ASP A 247 -5.09 17.45 25.93
CA ASP A 247 -5.46 17.10 24.56
C ASP A 247 -4.69 15.88 24.01
N GLY A 248 -3.85 15.27 24.84
CA GLY A 248 -2.99 14.15 24.46
C GLY A 248 -1.51 14.50 24.41
N PHE A 249 -0.73 13.56 23.90
CA PHE A 249 0.68 13.71 23.61
C PHE A 249 0.88 14.26 22.19
N VAL A 250 1.66 15.33 22.09
CA VAL A 250 2.07 15.95 20.83
C VAL A 250 3.59 15.90 20.70
N MET A 251 4.06 15.41 19.55
CA MET A 251 5.45 15.55 19.14
C MET A 251 5.54 16.22 17.77
N ILE A 252 6.39 17.23 17.66
CA ILE A 252 6.64 17.95 16.40
C ILE A 252 8.14 17.98 16.12
N SER A 253 8.55 17.41 14.99
CA SER A 253 9.90 17.52 14.45
C SER A 253 9.86 18.24 13.12
N ASN A 254 10.77 19.19 12.90
CA ASN A 254 10.90 19.92 11.63
C ASN A 254 12.33 19.78 11.11
N ASN A 255 12.54 18.77 10.25
CA ASN A 255 13.85 18.38 9.78
C ASN A 255 14.09 18.98 8.40
N ARG A 256 15.20 19.72 8.26
CA ARG A 256 15.62 20.30 6.99
C ARG A 256 17.11 20.07 6.75
N ASN A 257 17.43 18.94 6.16
CA ASN A 257 18.79 18.66 5.72
C ASN A 257 19.04 19.26 4.34
N ARG A 258 19.90 20.29 4.23
CA ARG A 258 20.21 20.96 2.95
C ARG A 258 20.93 20.06 1.92
N MET A 259 21.36 18.86 2.31
CA MET A 259 21.89 17.85 1.40
C MET A 259 20.77 17.03 0.72
N GLU A 260 19.54 17.10 1.22
CA GLU A 260 18.37 16.40 0.67
C GLU A 260 17.57 17.32 -0.25
N LYS A 261 16.65 16.74 -1.04
CA LYS A 261 15.75 17.51 -1.92
C LYS A 261 14.57 18.15 -1.19
N TRP A 262 14.19 17.60 -0.04
CA TRP A 262 12.97 17.98 0.68
C TRP A 262 13.25 18.22 2.16
N GLY A 263 12.59 19.22 2.73
CA GLY A 263 12.37 19.30 4.18
C GLY A 263 11.07 18.59 4.57
N ALA A 264 11.01 18.11 5.81
CA ALA A 264 9.86 17.39 6.34
C ALA A 264 9.53 17.80 7.77
N VAL A 265 8.26 18.14 8.01
CA VAL A 265 7.68 18.21 9.35
C VAL A 265 6.97 16.90 9.62
N ARG A 266 7.19 16.33 10.80
CA ARG A 266 6.39 15.20 11.32
C ARG A 266 5.70 15.64 12.60
N ILE A 267 4.37 15.47 12.61
CA ILE A 267 3.52 15.71 13.77
C ILE A 267 2.96 14.34 14.20
N ILE A 268 3.20 13.97 15.46
CA ILE A 268 2.62 12.77 16.08
C ILE A 268 1.67 13.24 17.17
N LEU A 269 0.42 12.81 17.05
CA LEU A 269 -0.65 13.02 18.01
C LEU A 269 -1.05 11.64 18.52
N ARG A 270 -1.07 11.42 19.83
CA ARG A 270 -1.50 10.14 20.39
C ARG A 270 -1.95 10.27 21.84
N ASP A 271 -2.56 9.21 22.34
CA ASP A 271 -2.82 9.05 23.75
C ASP A 271 -1.53 9.15 24.58
N ASN A 272 -1.69 9.64 25.81
CA ASN A 272 -0.62 9.73 26.78
C ASN A 272 -0.62 8.56 27.77
N ASP A 273 -0.76 7.33 27.27
CA ASP A 273 -0.87 6.13 28.13
C ASP A 273 0.49 5.65 28.69
N THR A 274 1.60 6.23 28.21
CA THR A 274 2.96 5.71 28.44
C THR A 274 3.94 6.68 29.09
N LEU A 275 3.51 7.85 29.57
CA LEU A 275 4.38 8.78 30.32
C LEU A 275 3.67 9.30 31.58
N ASN A 276 4.00 8.65 32.71
CA ASN A 276 3.69 8.97 34.11
C ASN A 276 2.39 8.39 34.69
N SER A 277 2.52 7.18 35.24
CA SER A 277 1.66 6.63 36.30
C SER A 277 1.70 7.43 37.63
N GLU A 278 2.26 8.64 37.66
CA GLU A 278 2.50 9.42 38.90
C GLU A 278 1.92 10.84 38.88
N THR A 279 1.47 11.41 37.76
CA THR A 279 1.02 12.82 37.69
C THR A 279 -0.45 13.04 37.32
N GLY A 280 -1.26 11.98 37.20
CA GLY A 280 -2.72 12.09 37.30
C GLY A 280 -3.44 12.94 36.24
N SER A 281 -2.83 13.16 35.07
CA SER A 281 -3.49 13.82 33.92
C SER A 281 -3.02 13.16 32.62
N ALA A 282 -3.56 11.96 32.36
CA ALA A 282 -3.45 11.30 31.08
C ALA A 282 -4.55 11.85 30.17
N GLY A 283 -4.23 12.84 29.33
CA GLY A 283 -5.12 13.24 28.26
C GLY A 283 -5.09 12.18 27.16
N ASN A 284 -6.26 11.68 26.76
CA ASN A 284 -6.41 10.95 25.50
C ASN A 284 -6.24 11.94 24.33
N LEU A 285 -5.92 11.43 23.15
CA LEU A 285 -5.93 12.18 21.91
C LEU A 285 -7.32 12.82 21.74
N ARG A 286 -7.38 14.14 21.89
CA ARG A 286 -8.65 14.86 21.87
C ARG A 286 -9.26 14.86 20.47
N SER A 287 -10.51 14.40 20.39
CA SER A 287 -11.36 14.59 19.23
C SER A 287 -11.69 16.06 18.97
N GLY A 288 -11.82 16.43 17.70
CA GLY A 288 -12.18 17.75 17.21
C GLY A 288 -11.17 18.35 16.25
N ALA A 289 -11.35 19.64 15.98
CA ALA A 289 -10.55 20.41 15.04
C ALA A 289 -9.17 20.77 15.58
N TRP A 290 -8.12 20.16 15.03
CA TRP A 290 -6.74 20.57 15.23
C TRP A 290 -6.29 21.52 14.12
N GLN A 291 -5.81 22.70 14.49
CA GLN A 291 -5.35 23.70 13.52
C GLN A 291 -3.84 23.55 13.29
N VAL A 292 -3.44 23.27 12.05
CA VAL A 292 -2.03 23.25 11.64
C VAL A 292 -1.72 24.53 10.86
N GLU A 293 -0.64 25.22 11.25
CA GLU A 293 -0.17 26.45 10.61
C GLU A 293 1.27 26.27 10.12
N MET A 294 1.47 26.41 8.81
CA MET A 294 2.79 26.47 8.16
C MET A 294 3.10 27.94 7.84
N MET A 295 4.15 28.50 8.43
CA MET A 295 4.53 29.91 8.31
C MET A 295 5.94 30.03 7.76
N GLY A 296 6.16 30.85 6.73
CA GLY A 296 7.49 31.00 6.14
C GLY A 296 7.45 31.45 4.69
N ASP A 297 8.28 30.80 3.88
CA ASP A 297 8.46 31.10 2.46
C ASP A 297 7.17 30.96 1.63
N SER A 298 7.27 31.19 0.31
CA SER A 298 6.14 31.20 -0.64
C SER A 298 5.94 29.89 -1.42
N GLY A 299 6.84 28.92 -1.27
CA GLY A 299 6.82 27.66 -2.02
C GLY A 299 5.62 26.75 -1.72
N VAL A 300 5.45 25.72 -2.54
CA VAL A 300 4.40 24.69 -2.34
C VAL A 300 4.82 23.72 -1.25
N TRP A 301 3.85 23.26 -0.46
CA TRP A 301 4.02 22.18 0.50
C TRP A 301 2.81 21.23 0.49
N HIS A 302 3.05 20.00 0.93
CA HIS A 302 2.08 18.92 0.91
C HIS A 302 1.99 18.27 2.29
N GLY A 303 0.79 17.98 2.79
CA GLY A 303 0.58 17.30 4.07
C GLY A 303 -0.18 16.00 3.93
N TYR A 304 0.29 14.91 4.53
CA TYR A 304 -0.32 13.58 4.42
C TYR A 304 -0.57 12.98 5.80
N VAL A 305 -1.76 12.43 6.03
CA VAL A 305 -1.96 11.48 7.14
C VAL A 305 -1.34 10.15 6.76
N THR A 306 -0.28 9.75 7.47
CA THR A 306 0.52 8.57 7.12
C THR A 306 0.21 7.37 8.01
N TYR A 307 -0.29 7.62 9.22
CA TYR A 307 -0.60 6.58 10.19
C TYR A 307 -1.81 6.95 11.04
N LEU A 308 -2.63 5.95 11.33
CA LEU A 308 -3.76 5.98 12.23
C LEU A 308 -3.73 4.68 13.04
N ASN A 309 -3.96 4.76 14.34
CA ASN A 309 -4.07 3.58 15.19
C ASN A 309 -5.18 3.76 16.22
N PRO A 310 -6.08 2.78 16.40
CA PRO A 310 -6.33 1.72 15.43
C PRO A 310 -6.97 2.32 14.16
N PRO A 311 -6.54 1.93 12.96
CA PRO A 311 -6.97 2.56 11.71
C PRO A 311 -8.47 2.41 11.42
N GLU A 312 -9.19 1.56 12.13
CA GLU A 312 -10.64 1.39 12.04
C GLU A 312 -11.43 2.37 12.91
N LEU A 313 -10.83 2.90 13.98
CA LEU A 313 -11.53 3.72 14.98
C LEU A 313 -11.04 5.17 15.02
N THR A 314 -9.80 5.42 14.63
CA THR A 314 -9.25 6.77 14.55
C THR A 314 -9.43 7.33 13.15
N LYS A 315 -9.98 8.55 13.05
CA LYS A 315 -10.12 9.28 11.78
C LYS A 315 -9.30 10.56 11.82
N ALA A 316 -8.79 10.96 10.65
CA ALA A 316 -8.10 12.22 10.48
C ALA A 316 -8.41 12.81 9.09
N ILE A 317 -9.26 13.83 9.05
CA ILE A 317 -9.85 14.37 7.81
C ILE A 317 -9.64 15.88 7.76
N SER A 318 -9.39 16.42 6.57
CA SER A 318 -9.56 17.85 6.32
C SER A 318 -10.71 18.04 5.34
N ARG A 319 -11.83 18.58 5.82
CA ARG A 319 -13.06 18.66 5.01
C ARG A 319 -12.92 19.70 3.89
N LYS A 320 -12.29 20.84 4.17
CA LYS A 320 -12.23 21.98 3.23
C LYS A 320 -10.98 22.04 2.37
N ASP A 321 -9.85 21.56 2.89
CA ASP A 321 -8.54 21.77 2.26
C ASP A 321 -7.96 20.51 1.60
N HIS A 322 -8.72 19.40 1.56
CA HIS A 322 -8.23 18.16 0.98
C HIS A 322 -8.14 18.22 -0.55
N THR A 323 -7.19 17.46 -1.09
CA THR A 323 -7.11 17.18 -2.53
C THR A 323 -6.93 15.69 -2.78
N ASN A 324 -7.43 15.22 -3.91
CA ASN A 324 -7.32 13.83 -4.36
C ASN A 324 -6.15 13.59 -5.32
N GLN A 325 -5.37 14.62 -5.62
CA GLN A 325 -4.15 14.53 -6.41
C GLN A 325 -2.93 14.24 -5.52
N PHE A 326 -1.83 13.80 -6.12
CA PHE A 326 -0.54 13.52 -5.45
C PHE A 326 -0.60 12.46 -4.34
N LYS A 327 -1.53 11.52 -4.43
CA LYS A 327 -1.78 10.49 -3.41
C LYS A 327 -1.16 9.13 -3.70
N ILE A 328 -0.43 9.01 -4.81
CA ILE A 328 0.25 7.74 -5.16
C ILE A 328 1.19 7.31 -4.03
N ARG A 329 1.13 6.04 -3.62
CA ARG A 329 1.99 5.50 -2.56
C ARG A 329 3.48 5.58 -2.92
N SER A 330 4.33 5.69 -1.90
CA SER A 330 5.78 5.73 -2.11
C SER A 330 6.24 4.36 -2.63
N GLY A 331 7.04 4.35 -3.69
CA GLY A 331 7.34 3.16 -4.48
C GLY A 331 6.46 3.02 -5.72
N GLY A 332 5.14 3.28 -5.60
CA GLY A 332 4.23 3.36 -6.75
C GLY A 332 4.38 4.69 -7.53
N ASN A 333 5.00 5.69 -6.94
CA ASN A 333 5.32 6.96 -7.60
C ASN A 333 6.64 6.94 -8.38
N VAL A 334 7.41 5.85 -8.31
CA VAL A 334 8.65 5.67 -9.10
C VAL A 334 8.28 5.59 -10.58
N SER A 335 9.02 6.32 -11.42
CA SER A 335 8.71 6.46 -12.85
C SER A 335 8.68 5.11 -13.55
N ASP A 336 9.64 4.24 -13.27
CA ASP A 336 9.83 3.02 -14.06
C ASP A 336 8.89 1.89 -13.62
N VAL A 337 8.47 1.89 -12.35
CA VAL A 337 7.50 0.91 -11.82
C VAL A 337 6.17 0.98 -12.59
N VAL A 338 5.51 -0.16 -12.79
CA VAL A 338 4.13 -0.21 -13.31
C VAL A 338 3.17 -0.02 -12.14
N THR A 339 2.53 1.14 -12.09
CA THR A 339 1.64 1.54 -10.99
C THR A 339 0.20 1.38 -11.42
N VAL A 340 -0.58 0.68 -10.59
CA VAL A 340 -1.93 0.25 -10.95
C VAL A 340 -2.97 0.85 -10.02
N GLY A 341 -3.91 1.60 -10.59
CA GLY A 341 -5.13 2.05 -9.91
C GLY A 341 -6.28 1.05 -10.03
N SER A 342 -7.34 1.29 -9.28
CA SER A 342 -8.54 0.44 -9.29
C SER A 342 -9.67 1.03 -10.10
N ILE A 343 -10.32 0.21 -10.93
CA ILE A 343 -11.66 0.46 -11.44
C ILE A 343 -12.67 -0.47 -10.77
N ASN A 344 -13.93 -0.04 -10.84
CA ASN A 344 -15.06 -0.81 -10.34
C ASN A 344 -15.28 -2.07 -11.19
N ASN A 345 -15.49 -3.20 -10.53
CA ASN A 345 -15.94 -4.43 -11.17
C ASN A 345 -17.44 -4.33 -11.49
N GLY A 346 -17.91 -5.13 -12.45
CA GLY A 346 -19.34 -5.31 -12.72
C GLY A 346 -20.09 -6.09 -11.63
N VAL A 347 -19.37 -6.78 -10.74
CA VAL A 347 -19.95 -7.53 -9.61
C VAL A 347 -20.03 -6.62 -8.39
N VAL A 348 -21.21 -6.03 -8.19
CA VAL A 348 -21.49 -5.09 -7.08
C VAL A 348 -22.56 -5.61 -6.11
N SER A 349 -23.05 -6.84 -6.32
CA SER A 349 -23.96 -7.51 -5.40
C SER A 349 -23.69 -9.01 -5.36
N TRP A 350 -23.80 -9.61 -4.17
CA TRP A 350 -23.59 -11.04 -3.95
C TRP A 350 -24.38 -11.53 -2.74
N ARG A 351 -24.46 -12.86 -2.59
CA ARG A 351 -24.99 -13.50 -1.39
C ARG A 351 -23.85 -13.90 -0.46
N ASP A 352 -23.95 -13.50 0.79
CA ASP A 352 -22.98 -13.87 1.83
C ASP A 352 -23.16 -15.32 2.30
N LEU A 353 -22.26 -15.76 3.18
CA LEU A 353 -22.26 -17.08 3.83
C LEU A 353 -23.61 -17.40 4.52
N PHE A 354 -24.30 -16.40 5.07
CA PHE A 354 -25.56 -16.55 5.78
C PHE A 354 -26.79 -16.47 4.85
N GLY A 355 -26.58 -16.20 3.56
CA GLY A 355 -27.63 -16.08 2.56
C GLY A 355 -28.26 -14.70 2.45
N SER A 356 -27.74 -13.70 3.17
CA SER A 356 -28.16 -12.30 2.99
C SER A 356 -27.57 -11.77 1.69
N THR A 357 -28.26 -10.82 1.07
CA THR A 357 -27.77 -10.15 -0.14
C THR A 357 -27.11 -8.84 0.25
N THR A 358 -25.85 -8.70 -0.10
CA THR A 358 -25.10 -7.44 -0.04
C THR A 358 -25.24 -6.76 -1.40
N ASP A 359 -25.52 -5.46 -1.43
CA ASP A 359 -25.70 -4.68 -2.65
C ASP A 359 -25.01 -3.31 -2.53
N TYR A 360 -24.09 -3.07 -3.45
CA TYR A 360 -23.27 -1.87 -3.57
C TYR A 360 -23.49 -1.12 -4.89
N THR A 361 -24.58 -1.42 -5.61
CA THR A 361 -24.90 -0.81 -6.92
C THR A 361 -24.95 0.72 -6.85
N THR A 362 -25.38 1.30 -5.73
CA THR A 362 -25.44 2.76 -5.55
C THR A 362 -24.09 3.42 -5.31
N CYS A 363 -23.04 2.64 -5.07
CA CYS A 363 -21.70 3.12 -4.71
C CYS A 363 -20.64 2.88 -5.78
N TYR A 364 -20.86 1.92 -6.67
CA TYR A 364 -19.88 1.48 -7.68
C TYR A 364 -20.53 1.46 -9.05
N ASP A 365 -20.21 2.45 -9.88
CA ASP A 365 -20.47 2.37 -11.32
C ASP A 365 -19.32 1.60 -11.99
N PRO A 366 -19.56 0.44 -12.65
CA PRO A 366 -18.54 -0.33 -13.37
C PRO A 366 -17.82 0.45 -14.49
N ALA A 367 -18.37 1.60 -14.90
CA ALA A 367 -17.75 2.49 -15.87
C ALA A 367 -16.69 3.42 -15.26
N GLU A 368 -16.53 3.47 -13.93
CA GLU A 368 -15.73 4.47 -13.23
C GLU A 368 -14.49 3.93 -12.50
N ILE A 369 -13.58 4.85 -12.15
CA ILE A 369 -12.48 4.61 -11.23
C ILE A 369 -13.07 4.36 -9.84
N SER A 370 -12.49 3.42 -9.08
CA SER A 370 -12.93 3.18 -7.71
C SER A 370 -12.70 4.40 -6.84
N HIS A 371 -13.70 4.75 -6.03
CA HIS A 371 -13.70 5.98 -5.24
C HIS A 371 -12.51 6.08 -4.27
N PHE A 372 -11.93 4.95 -3.84
CA PHE A 372 -10.75 4.89 -2.99
C PHE A 372 -9.43 5.00 -3.76
N SER A 373 -9.40 4.79 -5.08
CA SER A 373 -8.18 4.66 -5.86
C SER A 373 -7.41 5.98 -5.92
N SER A 374 -6.19 5.98 -5.40
CA SER A 374 -5.31 7.15 -5.37
C SER A 374 -4.94 7.62 -6.77
N ARG A 375 -4.75 8.94 -6.89
CA ARG A 375 -4.47 9.62 -8.16
C ARG A 375 -3.21 10.45 -8.07
N GLY A 376 -2.47 10.51 -9.17
CA GLY A 376 -1.34 11.40 -9.36
C GLY A 376 -1.79 12.83 -9.70
N PRO A 377 -0.92 13.61 -10.35
CA PRO A 377 0.46 13.27 -10.73
C PRO A 377 1.36 13.05 -9.51
N THR A 378 2.58 12.56 -9.70
CA THR A 378 3.62 12.63 -8.65
C THR A 378 4.02 14.08 -8.40
N LYS A 379 4.74 14.37 -7.31
CA LYS A 379 5.26 15.74 -7.10
C LYS A 379 6.25 16.18 -8.18
N ALA A 380 6.86 15.25 -8.89
CA ALA A 380 7.71 15.51 -10.05
C ALA A 380 6.93 15.73 -11.36
N GLY A 381 5.59 15.71 -11.32
CA GLY A 381 4.74 15.91 -12.49
C GLY A 381 4.55 14.67 -13.37
N VAL A 382 4.97 13.48 -12.91
CA VAL A 382 4.78 12.23 -13.65
C VAL A 382 3.32 11.78 -13.49
N ASN A 383 2.65 11.48 -14.61
CA ASN A 383 1.29 10.94 -14.57
C ASN A 383 1.30 9.53 -14.02
N LYS A 384 0.54 9.31 -12.94
CA LYS A 384 0.36 8.04 -12.26
C LYS A 384 -1.09 7.94 -11.75
N PRO A 385 -1.68 6.74 -11.62
CA PRO A 385 -1.13 5.44 -12.02
C PRO A 385 -0.95 5.34 -13.54
N ASP A 386 -0.13 4.38 -14.00
CA ASP A 386 0.13 4.18 -15.43
C ASP A 386 -1.09 3.58 -16.12
N ILE A 387 -1.73 2.60 -15.46
CA ILE A 387 -2.96 1.95 -15.90
C ILE A 387 -3.87 1.65 -14.70
N TYR A 388 -5.10 1.25 -14.99
CA TYR A 388 -6.07 0.76 -14.03
C TYR A 388 -6.52 -0.66 -14.36
N ALA A 389 -6.81 -1.44 -13.34
CA ALA A 389 -7.41 -2.77 -13.46
C ALA A 389 -8.51 -2.96 -12.41
N GLU A 390 -9.38 -3.94 -12.62
CA GLU A 390 -10.47 -4.25 -11.69
C GLU A 390 -9.91 -4.55 -10.30
N GLY A 391 -10.40 -3.82 -9.29
CA GLY A 391 -9.95 -3.97 -7.90
C GLY A 391 -11.02 -3.72 -6.86
N ALA A 392 -12.24 -3.29 -7.23
CA ALA A 392 -13.36 -3.21 -6.29
C ALA A 392 -14.20 -4.47 -6.35
N TRP A 393 -14.55 -5.01 -5.18
CA TRP A 393 -15.41 -6.19 -5.00
C TRP A 393 -15.03 -7.35 -5.92
N ILE A 394 -13.81 -7.86 -5.72
CA ILE A 394 -13.28 -9.03 -6.40
C ILE A 394 -13.43 -10.24 -5.47
N LYS A 395 -13.85 -11.38 -6.02
CA LYS A 395 -13.82 -12.67 -5.31
C LYS A 395 -12.37 -13.14 -5.17
N VAL A 396 -11.89 -13.29 -3.94
CA VAL A 396 -10.51 -13.64 -3.61
C VAL A 396 -10.47 -14.76 -2.56
N ALA A 397 -9.37 -15.50 -2.49
CA ALA A 397 -9.18 -16.54 -1.49
C ALA A 397 -9.15 -15.96 -0.07
N ALA A 398 -9.75 -16.67 0.88
CA ALA A 398 -9.73 -16.33 2.30
C ALA A 398 -8.76 -17.26 3.03
N SER A 399 -7.85 -16.69 3.82
CA SER A 399 -7.02 -17.47 4.74
C SER A 399 -7.91 -18.16 5.77
N LYS A 400 -7.66 -19.45 6.04
CA LYS A 400 -8.34 -20.18 7.13
C LYS A 400 -8.10 -19.53 8.50
N ASP A 401 -6.97 -18.82 8.66
CA ASP A 401 -6.60 -18.18 9.92
C ASP A 401 -7.44 -16.92 10.16
N VAL A 402 -7.86 -16.24 9.07
CA VAL A 402 -8.83 -15.14 9.11
C VAL A 402 -10.23 -15.65 9.42
N MET A 403 -10.60 -16.84 8.96
CA MET A 403 -11.90 -17.43 9.28
C MET A 403 -12.11 -17.65 10.77
N ILE A 404 -11.07 -17.64 11.61
CA ILE A 404 -11.26 -17.65 13.07
C ILE A 404 -11.96 -16.36 13.55
N GLN A 405 -11.96 -15.30 12.76
CA GLN A 405 -12.54 -13.98 13.06
C GLN A 405 -13.95 -13.75 12.48
N VAL A 406 -14.74 -14.81 12.14
CA VAL A 406 -16.13 -14.67 11.63
C VAL A 406 -17.08 -13.88 12.55
N ASN A 407 -16.65 -13.50 13.75
CA ASN A 407 -17.44 -12.71 14.67
C ASN A 407 -17.48 -11.21 14.33
N ASP A 408 -16.61 -10.70 13.44
CA ASP A 408 -16.71 -9.30 12.97
C ASP A 408 -17.86 -9.15 11.95
N PRO A 409 -18.93 -8.39 12.27
CA PRO A 409 -20.04 -8.16 11.35
C PRO A 409 -19.62 -7.54 10.00
N ARG A 410 -18.52 -6.78 9.97
CA ARG A 410 -17.98 -6.17 8.73
C ARG A 410 -17.38 -7.21 7.80
N ARG A 411 -16.75 -8.25 8.36
CA ARG A 411 -16.21 -9.38 7.57
C ARG A 411 -17.31 -10.36 7.17
N ARG A 412 -18.35 -10.55 8.01
CA ARG A 412 -19.47 -11.46 7.70
C ARG A 412 -20.13 -11.21 6.34
N LYS A 413 -20.34 -9.94 5.96
CA LYS A 413 -20.98 -9.55 4.70
C LYS A 413 -20.12 -9.83 3.45
N THR A 414 -18.82 -10.06 3.61
CA THR A 414 -17.90 -10.31 2.49
C THR A 414 -17.61 -11.79 2.28
N LEU A 415 -17.74 -12.63 3.32
CA LEU A 415 -17.58 -14.09 3.21
C LEU A 415 -18.64 -14.70 2.30
N LEU A 416 -18.20 -15.57 1.39
CA LEU A 416 -19.06 -16.30 0.47
C LEU A 416 -19.40 -17.70 1.03
N ARG A 417 -20.46 -18.32 0.49
CA ARG A 417 -20.90 -19.67 0.89
C ARG A 417 -19.88 -20.77 0.61
N ASP A 418 -19.01 -20.54 -0.35
CA ASP A 418 -17.80 -21.33 -0.53
C ASP A 418 -16.78 -20.75 0.45
N GLU A 419 -16.71 -21.36 1.64
CA GLU A 419 -16.01 -20.87 2.85
C GLU A 419 -14.55 -20.47 2.63
N TYR A 420 -14.00 -20.78 1.46
CA TYR A 420 -12.67 -20.43 0.98
C TYR A 420 -12.56 -19.04 0.35
N PHE A 421 -13.66 -18.28 0.20
CA PHE A 421 -13.62 -17.02 -0.55
C PHE A 421 -14.35 -15.86 0.13
N VAL A 422 -13.82 -14.66 -0.11
CA VAL A 422 -14.40 -13.38 0.31
C VAL A 422 -14.48 -12.41 -0.87
N MET A 423 -15.32 -11.39 -0.74
CA MET A 423 -15.39 -10.25 -1.66
C MET A 423 -14.61 -9.09 -1.06
N GLU A 424 -13.58 -8.61 -1.76
CA GLU A 424 -12.68 -7.57 -1.24
C GLU A 424 -12.46 -6.45 -2.24
N GLU A 425 -12.03 -5.29 -1.75
CA GLU A 425 -11.75 -4.12 -2.56
C GLU A 425 -10.43 -3.42 -2.22
N GLY A 426 -9.79 -2.86 -3.23
CA GLY A 426 -8.54 -2.15 -3.08
C GLY A 426 -7.68 -2.22 -4.33
N THR A 427 -6.79 -1.23 -4.47
CA THR A 427 -5.73 -1.29 -5.49
C THR A 427 -4.82 -2.52 -5.29
N SER A 428 -4.76 -3.06 -4.06
CA SER A 428 -4.14 -4.34 -3.70
C SER A 428 -4.61 -5.53 -4.53
N PHE A 429 -5.77 -5.46 -5.19
CA PHE A 429 -6.27 -6.51 -6.09
C PHE A 429 -6.09 -6.18 -7.57
N SER A 430 -5.98 -4.89 -7.92
CA SER A 430 -5.66 -4.45 -9.28
C SER A 430 -4.19 -4.77 -9.65
N ALA A 431 -3.25 -4.47 -8.76
CA ALA A 431 -1.83 -4.69 -8.97
C ALA A 431 -1.46 -6.18 -9.23
N PRO A 432 -1.85 -7.16 -8.40
CA PRO A 432 -1.56 -8.56 -8.65
C PRO A 432 -2.22 -9.10 -9.91
N ARG A 433 -3.38 -8.57 -10.32
CA ARG A 433 -4.00 -8.92 -11.60
C ARG A 433 -3.14 -8.50 -12.78
N VAL A 434 -2.56 -7.29 -12.72
CA VAL A 434 -1.57 -6.83 -13.71
C VAL A 434 -0.27 -7.62 -13.61
N ALA A 435 0.18 -7.99 -12.42
CA ALA A 435 1.38 -8.84 -12.26
C ALA A 435 1.20 -10.21 -12.94
N GLY A 436 0.04 -10.85 -12.76
CA GLY A 436 -0.29 -12.09 -13.48
C GLY A 436 -0.44 -11.89 -14.99
N ALA A 437 -1.04 -10.78 -15.43
CA ALA A 437 -1.07 -10.41 -16.85
C ALA A 437 0.34 -10.31 -17.45
N ILE A 438 1.27 -9.68 -16.74
CA ILE A 438 2.67 -9.59 -17.16
C ILE A 438 3.31 -10.98 -17.17
N ALA A 439 3.07 -11.82 -16.16
CA ALA A 439 3.57 -13.20 -16.16
C ALA A 439 3.10 -13.99 -17.39
N LEU A 440 1.86 -13.79 -17.85
CA LEU A 440 1.36 -14.35 -19.11
C LEU A 440 2.07 -13.77 -20.34
N MET A 441 2.33 -12.45 -20.36
CA MET A 441 3.09 -11.82 -21.46
C MET A 441 4.50 -12.42 -21.56
N VAL A 442 5.15 -12.63 -20.43
CA VAL A 442 6.49 -13.24 -20.33
C VAL A 442 6.46 -14.71 -20.74
N ALA A 443 5.45 -15.48 -20.32
CA ALA A 443 5.31 -16.87 -20.72
C ALA A 443 5.06 -17.03 -22.24
N ASN A 444 4.55 -15.99 -22.89
CA ASN A 444 4.26 -15.97 -24.33
C ASN A 444 5.38 -15.30 -25.15
N ASP A 445 6.43 -14.79 -24.51
CA ASP A 445 7.61 -14.20 -25.16
C ASP A 445 8.61 -15.31 -25.52
N SER A 446 8.48 -15.85 -26.73
CA SER A 446 9.34 -16.93 -27.23
C SER A 446 10.79 -16.49 -27.45
N ASP A 447 11.02 -15.19 -27.67
CA ASP A 447 12.30 -14.66 -28.09
C ASP A 447 13.10 -14.09 -26.92
N ALA A 448 12.52 -14.13 -25.70
CA ALA A 448 13.07 -13.58 -24.48
C ALA A 448 13.52 -12.10 -24.65
N SER A 449 12.77 -11.36 -25.47
CA SER A 449 13.10 -9.99 -25.86
C SER A 449 12.44 -8.95 -24.94
N LEU A 450 11.41 -9.35 -24.18
CA LEU A 450 10.70 -8.46 -23.29
C LEU A 450 11.61 -7.96 -22.17
N ARG A 451 11.41 -6.69 -21.85
CA ARG A 451 12.06 -5.98 -20.76
C ARG A 451 11.02 -5.15 -20.04
N HIS A 452 11.30 -4.76 -18.80
CA HIS A 452 10.34 -4.02 -17.97
C HIS A 452 9.81 -2.75 -18.65
N ASP A 453 10.69 -1.96 -19.28
CA ASP A 453 10.31 -0.74 -20.00
C ASP A 453 9.37 -1.04 -21.18
N ARG A 454 9.60 -2.15 -21.88
CA ARG A 454 8.76 -2.61 -22.99
C ARG A 454 7.42 -3.15 -22.50
N ILE A 455 7.41 -3.91 -21.41
CA ILE A 455 6.18 -4.38 -20.77
C ILE A 455 5.30 -3.17 -20.40
N LYS A 456 5.88 -2.19 -19.72
CA LYS A 456 5.18 -0.96 -19.34
C LYS A 456 4.62 -0.23 -20.57
N TYR A 457 5.43 -0.05 -21.60
CA TYR A 457 4.98 0.55 -22.86
C TYR A 457 3.82 -0.22 -23.51
N ILE A 458 3.91 -1.54 -23.62
CA ILE A 458 2.85 -2.38 -24.20
C ILE A 458 1.55 -2.22 -23.41
N LEU A 459 1.61 -2.28 -22.08
CA LEU A 459 0.45 -2.09 -21.22
C LEU A 459 -0.24 -0.74 -21.47
N GLU A 460 0.53 0.35 -21.56
CA GLU A 460 -0.01 1.69 -21.81
C GLU A 460 -0.59 1.84 -23.22
N GLN A 461 0.07 1.32 -24.25
CA GLN A 461 -0.37 1.45 -25.65
C GLN A 461 -1.60 0.61 -25.97
N THR A 462 -1.72 -0.55 -25.32
CA THR A 462 -2.82 -1.48 -25.58
C THR A 462 -4.04 -1.21 -24.72
N ALA A 463 -3.87 -0.48 -23.61
CA ALA A 463 -4.93 -0.16 -22.68
C ALA A 463 -6.14 0.49 -23.35
N LYS A 464 -7.33 0.08 -22.90
CA LYS A 464 -8.59 0.69 -23.31
C LYS A 464 -8.73 2.04 -22.61
N ARG A 465 -8.69 3.13 -23.37
CA ARG A 465 -9.03 4.46 -22.85
C ARG A 465 -10.50 4.54 -22.47
N ARG A 466 -10.78 4.93 -21.23
CA ARG A 466 -12.11 5.25 -20.70
C ARG A 466 -12.14 6.71 -20.20
N GLY A 467 -13.31 7.22 -19.87
CA GLY A 467 -13.52 8.63 -19.49
C GLY A 467 -13.54 9.60 -20.69
N LYS A 468 -13.72 10.90 -20.42
CA LYS A 468 -13.73 11.99 -21.42
C LYS A 468 -12.78 13.12 -21.02
N GLY A 469 -12.07 13.69 -22.00
CA GLY A 469 -11.20 14.86 -21.80
C GLY A 469 -10.08 14.64 -20.78
N VAL A 470 -9.88 15.61 -19.89
CA VAL A 470 -8.84 15.59 -18.82
C VAL A 470 -9.07 14.45 -17.82
N GLY A 471 -10.27 13.86 -17.76
CA GLY A 471 -10.60 12.70 -16.93
C GLY A 471 -10.44 11.35 -17.64
N SER A 472 -9.74 11.28 -18.78
CA SER A 472 -9.50 9.99 -19.43
C SER A 472 -8.42 9.18 -18.70
N TYR A 473 -8.61 7.87 -18.61
CA TYR A 473 -7.69 6.94 -17.98
C TYR A 473 -7.56 5.64 -18.79
N LEU A 474 -6.48 4.91 -18.54
CA LEU A 474 -6.09 3.71 -19.27
C LEU A 474 -6.47 2.47 -18.47
N CYS A 475 -7.34 1.62 -19.00
CA CYS A 475 -7.69 0.34 -18.38
C CYS A 475 -6.98 -0.81 -19.07
N LEU A 476 -6.48 -1.78 -18.30
CA LEU A 476 -5.87 -3.01 -18.83
C LEU A 476 -6.76 -3.65 -19.91
N ASP A 477 -6.16 -3.92 -21.07
CA ASP A 477 -6.73 -4.76 -22.14
C ASP A 477 -5.78 -5.95 -22.34
N LEU A 478 -5.95 -6.99 -21.52
CA LEU A 478 -5.05 -8.13 -21.48
C LEU A 478 -4.90 -8.80 -22.85
N LYS A 479 -5.99 -8.90 -23.60
CA LYS A 479 -5.98 -9.54 -24.92
C LYS A 479 -5.03 -8.79 -25.86
N LYS A 480 -5.17 -7.47 -25.97
CA LYS A 480 -4.29 -6.67 -26.83
C LYS A 480 -2.85 -6.63 -26.31
N ALA A 481 -2.65 -6.59 -25.00
CA ALA A 481 -1.31 -6.65 -24.41
C ALA A 481 -0.58 -7.94 -24.82
N LEU A 482 -1.25 -9.10 -24.72
CA LEU A 482 -0.70 -10.39 -25.15
C LEU A 482 -0.47 -10.47 -26.67
N GLU A 483 -1.39 -9.92 -27.47
CA GLU A 483 -1.23 -9.87 -28.93
C GLU A 483 -0.05 -8.99 -29.36
N MET A 484 0.25 -7.91 -28.62
CA MET A 484 1.37 -7.03 -28.90
C MET A 484 2.69 -7.57 -28.35
N SER A 485 2.68 -8.27 -27.23
CA SER A 485 3.89 -8.83 -26.59
C SER A 485 4.59 -9.90 -27.42
N THR A 486 3.87 -10.54 -28.36
CA THR A 486 4.39 -11.58 -29.27
C THR A 486 4.96 -11.04 -30.59
N ARG A 487 4.85 -9.73 -30.82
CA ARG A 487 5.30 -9.07 -32.07
C ARG A 487 6.67 -8.40 -31.94
N TYR A 488 7.25 -8.45 -30.74
CA TYR A 488 8.60 -8.04 -30.41
C TYR A 488 9.42 -9.29 -30.13
#